data_AF-A0A9D2XN64-F1
#
_entry.id   AF-A0A9D2XN64-F1
#
_cell.length_a   1.000
_cell.length_b   1.000
_cell.length_c   1.000
_cell.angle_alpha   90.00
_cell.angle_beta   90.00
_cell.angle_gamma   90.00
#
_symmetry.space_group_name_H-M   'P 1'
#
loop_
_entity.id
_entity.type
_entity.pdbx_description
1 polymer ?
#
loop_
_entity_poly.entity_id
_entity_poly.type
_entity_poly.pdbx_seq_one_letter_code
_entity_poly.pdbx_strand_id
1 'polypeptide(L)'
;MWFCPHRNGNVTGNTLLHSSSASLHRKERSAAPVPGFRAVVASSVPLGGGLSSSASLEVAVYTFLQQLKPDDGDKLSKALACQQAEHTHAGVPCGIMDQFVSVFGREGHALLIDCRSLEATLVPMADPDLVVLVTNSNVKHSLTGSEYPMRRKQCEEAAAAMKKDSLRDVTLQDLEGELQMSFALTRSISVFPTGL
;
A
#
# COMPACT_ATOMS: atom_id res chain seq x y z
N MET A 1 4.62 -9.38 -9.97
CA MET A 1 3.97 -8.79 -11.17
C MET A 1 3.97 -7.30 -10.90
N TRP A 2 4.70 -6.40 -11.56
CA TRP A 2 5.08 -6.32 -12.96
C TRP A 2 6.31 -5.39 -13.15
N PHE A 3 7.47 -5.96 -13.47
CA PHE A 3 8.39 -5.34 -14.42
C PHE A 3 8.44 -6.31 -15.60
N CYS A 4 7.42 -6.24 -16.46
CA CYS A 4 7.41 -6.99 -17.71
C CYS A 4 8.12 -6.11 -18.76
N PRO A 5 9.23 -6.56 -19.35
CA PRO A 5 10.04 -5.76 -20.28
C PRO A 5 9.37 -5.55 -21.66
N HIS A 6 8.05 -5.74 -21.78
CA HIS A 6 7.30 -5.73 -23.03
C HIS A 6 6.11 -4.76 -23.08
N ARG A 7 6.03 -3.77 -22.17
CA ARG A 7 5.20 -2.59 -22.42
C ARG A 7 6.10 -1.37 -22.59
N ASN A 8 6.03 -0.76 -23.77
CA ASN A 8 6.63 0.54 -24.12
C ASN A 8 5.99 1.68 -23.30
N GLY A 9 6.19 1.67 -21.99
CA GLY A 9 5.93 2.80 -21.10
C GLY A 9 7.26 3.28 -20.57
N ASN A 10 7.71 4.45 -21.03
CA ASN A 10 8.86 5.14 -20.44
C ASN A 10 8.59 5.39 -18.95
N VAL A 11 9.16 4.59 -18.05
CA VAL A 11 9.37 5.01 -16.67
C VAL A 11 10.57 5.95 -16.70
N THR A 12 10.32 7.23 -16.96
CA THR A 12 11.38 8.24 -16.81
C THR A 12 11.68 8.37 -15.31
N GLY A 13 12.95 8.25 -14.92
CA GLY A 13 13.38 8.41 -13.52
C GLY A 13 12.96 9.74 -12.88
N ASN A 14 12.49 10.70 -13.69
CA ASN A 14 11.88 11.93 -13.22
C ASN A 14 10.60 11.72 -12.39
N THR A 15 9.78 10.69 -12.61
CA THR A 15 8.46 10.61 -11.93
C THR A 15 8.58 10.28 -10.44
N LEU A 16 9.50 9.39 -10.05
CA LEU A 16 9.75 9.04 -8.65
C LEU A 16 10.30 10.21 -7.84
N LEU A 17 11.16 11.04 -8.44
CA LEU A 17 11.74 12.20 -7.77
C LEU A 17 10.88 13.47 -7.89
N HIS A 18 9.92 13.54 -8.83
CA HIS A 18 8.96 14.64 -8.88
C HIS A 18 7.85 14.47 -7.84
N SER A 19 7.40 13.24 -7.58
CA SER A 19 6.33 12.96 -6.61
C SER A 19 6.75 13.24 -5.16
N SER A 20 8.03 13.12 -4.81
CA SER A 20 8.54 13.51 -3.48
C SER A 20 8.48 15.02 -3.23
N SER A 21 8.69 15.84 -4.26
CA SER A 21 8.52 17.30 -4.18
C SER A 21 7.06 17.77 -4.13
N ALA A 22 6.08 16.91 -4.41
CA ALA A 22 4.67 17.29 -4.50
C ALA A 22 3.90 17.22 -3.17
N SER A 23 4.42 16.56 -2.13
CA SER A 23 3.61 16.22 -0.95
C SER A 23 3.51 17.28 0.15
N LEU A 24 4.33 18.35 0.14
CA LEU A 24 4.25 19.41 1.17
C LEU A 24 4.60 20.79 0.59
N HIS A 25 3.58 21.56 0.18
CA HIS A 25 3.58 23.03 -0.02
C HIS A 25 4.81 23.71 -0.66
N ARG A 26 5.60 23.03 -1.49
CA ARG A 26 6.84 23.58 -2.03
C ARG A 26 6.73 23.78 -3.54
N LYS A 27 6.47 25.05 -3.89
CA LYS A 27 6.73 25.73 -5.17
C LYS A 27 7.47 24.86 -6.17
N GLU A 28 6.80 24.49 -7.28
CA GLU A 28 7.36 23.81 -8.45
C GLU A 28 8.68 24.48 -8.86
N ARG A 29 9.78 23.99 -8.31
CA ARG A 29 11.10 24.29 -8.83
C ARG A 29 11.28 23.28 -9.95
N SER A 30 11.33 23.79 -11.17
CA SER A 30 11.90 23.13 -12.34
C SER A 30 13.23 22.49 -11.92
N ALA A 31 13.17 21.24 -11.50
CA ALA A 31 14.32 20.52 -10.97
C ALA A 31 14.98 19.85 -12.16
N ALA A 32 16.26 20.14 -12.38
CA ALA A 32 17.04 19.60 -13.50
C ALA A 32 16.80 18.10 -13.68
N PRO A 33 16.61 17.59 -14.91
CA PRO A 33 16.21 16.21 -15.14
C PRO A 33 17.25 15.24 -14.59
N VAL A 34 16.80 14.08 -14.11
CA VAL A 34 17.70 12.98 -13.74
C VAL A 34 18.54 12.61 -14.96
N PRO A 35 19.87 12.48 -14.84
CA PRO A 35 20.71 12.05 -15.96
C PRO A 35 20.35 10.62 -16.39
N GLY A 36 20.55 10.31 -17.67
CA GLY A 36 20.42 8.93 -18.15
C GLY A 36 21.42 8.01 -17.46
N PHE A 37 21.03 6.76 -17.20
CA PHE A 37 21.88 5.78 -16.52
C PHE A 37 21.70 4.39 -17.12
N ARG A 38 22.64 3.49 -16.80
CA ARG A 38 22.55 2.05 -17.05
C ARG A 38 22.62 1.35 -15.70
N ALA A 39 21.68 0.46 -15.44
CA ALA A 39 21.61 -0.29 -14.20
C ALA A 39 21.32 -1.77 -14.49
N VAL A 40 21.84 -2.64 -13.63
CA VAL A 40 21.47 -4.06 -13.58
C VAL A 40 20.68 -4.27 -12.30
N VAL A 41 19.53 -4.94 -12.42
CA VAL A 41 18.66 -5.25 -11.29
C VAL A 41 18.69 -6.74 -11.05
N ALA A 42 19.04 -7.13 -9.83
CA ALA A 42 18.96 -8.50 -9.34
C ALA A 42 18.18 -8.49 -8.02
N SER A 43 17.33 -9.49 -7.81
CA SER A 43 16.52 -9.62 -6.59
C SER A 43 16.38 -11.08 -6.20
N SER A 44 16.47 -11.35 -4.90
CA SER A 44 16.15 -12.64 -4.29
C SER A 44 14.69 -12.72 -3.84
N VAL A 45 13.93 -11.62 -3.91
CA VAL A 45 12.51 -11.60 -3.52
C VAL A 45 11.71 -12.35 -4.59
N PRO A 46 10.99 -13.43 -4.22
CA PRO A 46 10.27 -14.25 -5.19
C PRO A 46 9.16 -13.43 -5.85
N LEU A 47 9.21 -13.35 -7.19
CA LEU A 47 8.25 -12.57 -7.95
C LEU A 47 6.83 -13.11 -7.80
N GLY A 48 5.92 -12.27 -7.28
CA GLY A 48 4.53 -12.65 -7.08
C GLY A 48 4.29 -13.60 -5.90
N GLY A 49 5.27 -13.77 -5.01
CA GLY A 49 5.13 -14.58 -3.79
C GLY A 49 4.42 -13.87 -2.63
N GLY A 50 3.85 -12.68 -2.84
CA GLY A 50 3.21 -11.90 -1.78
C GLY A 50 4.19 -11.23 -0.80
N LEU A 51 5.48 -11.15 -1.16
CA LEU A 51 6.54 -10.55 -0.33
C LEU A 51 7.02 -9.19 -0.88
N SER A 52 6.09 -8.41 -1.44
CA SER A 52 6.32 -7.01 -1.82
C SER A 52 7.50 -6.79 -2.79
N SER A 53 7.66 -7.67 -3.78
CA SER A 53 8.74 -7.55 -4.79
C SER A 53 8.70 -6.23 -5.57
N SER A 54 7.51 -5.66 -5.82
CA SER A 54 7.38 -4.35 -6.50
C SER A 54 7.88 -3.21 -5.63
N ALA A 55 7.38 -3.11 -4.39
CA ALA A 55 7.83 -2.10 -3.44
C ALA A 55 9.35 -2.16 -3.17
N SER A 56 9.93 -3.36 -3.07
CA SER A 56 11.39 -3.51 -2.91
C SER A 56 12.17 -2.90 -4.08
N LEU A 57 11.64 -3.04 -5.30
CA LEU A 57 12.24 -2.50 -6.51
C LEU A 57 12.03 -0.99 -6.61
N GLU A 58 10.82 -0.50 -6.34
CA GLU A 58 10.50 0.94 -6.31
C GLU A 58 11.43 1.69 -5.35
N VAL A 59 11.60 1.19 -4.13
CA VAL A 59 12.42 1.81 -3.09
C VAL A 59 13.91 1.72 -3.42
N ALA A 60 14.36 0.59 -4.00
CA ALA A 60 15.73 0.44 -4.47
C ALA A 60 16.05 1.43 -5.61
N VAL A 61 15.16 1.56 -6.58
CA VAL A 61 15.29 2.52 -7.69
C VAL A 61 15.29 3.94 -7.15
N TYR A 62 14.35 4.30 -6.27
CA TYR A 62 14.33 5.63 -5.65
C TYR A 62 15.66 5.93 -4.95
N THR A 63 16.16 4.98 -4.16
CA THR A 63 17.42 5.15 -3.42
C THR A 63 18.63 5.28 -4.34
N PHE A 64 18.64 4.55 -5.46
CA PHE A 64 19.64 4.73 -6.51
C PHE A 64 19.54 6.10 -7.19
N LEU A 65 18.32 6.56 -7.51
CA LEU A 65 18.08 7.87 -8.11
C LEU A 65 18.54 9.01 -7.20
N GLN A 66 18.35 8.89 -5.88
CA GLN A 66 18.89 9.84 -4.90
C GLN A 66 20.43 9.96 -4.96
N GLN A 67 21.16 8.92 -5.39
CA GLN A 67 22.61 8.99 -5.58
C GLN A 67 22.99 9.77 -6.84
N LEU A 68 22.18 9.69 -7.90
CA LEU A 68 22.39 10.43 -9.14
C LEU A 68 21.97 11.90 -9.03
N LYS A 69 20.89 12.14 -8.28
CA LYS A 69 20.34 13.45 -8.03
C LYS A 69 19.77 13.46 -6.61
N PRO A 70 20.54 13.93 -5.62
CA PRO A 70 20.05 14.09 -4.26
C PRO A 70 18.79 14.95 -4.25
N ASP A 71 17.77 14.47 -3.55
CA ASP A 71 16.61 15.26 -3.16
C ASP A 71 16.70 15.59 -1.66
N ASP A 72 15.80 16.46 -1.21
CA ASP A 72 15.63 16.81 0.20
C ASP A 72 14.46 16.03 0.85
N GLY A 73 14.01 14.96 0.19
CA GLY A 73 12.92 14.11 0.66
C GLY A 73 13.35 13.25 1.83
N ASP A 74 12.55 13.24 2.89
CA ASP A 74 12.73 12.32 4.01
C ASP A 74 12.27 10.89 3.65
N LYS A 75 12.43 9.96 4.59
CA LYS A 75 12.01 8.57 4.42
C LYS A 75 10.51 8.44 4.13
N LEU A 76 9.68 9.28 4.76
CA LEU A 76 8.24 9.29 4.53
C LEU A 76 7.91 9.69 3.09
N SER A 77 8.51 10.79 2.63
CA SER A 77 8.36 11.30 1.26
C SER A 77 8.78 10.26 0.23
N LYS A 78 9.87 9.51 0.49
CA LYS A 78 10.30 8.37 -0.33
C LYS A 78 9.22 7.29 -0.43
N ALA A 79 8.67 6.85 0.70
CA ALA A 79 7.66 5.79 0.72
C ALA A 79 6.38 6.20 -0.02
N LEU A 80 5.92 7.44 0.18
CA LEU A 80 4.76 8.02 -0.52
C LEU A 80 5.02 8.15 -2.02
N ALA A 81 6.21 8.56 -2.44
CA ALA A 81 6.58 8.66 -3.84
C ALA A 81 6.59 7.29 -4.55
N CYS A 82 7.09 6.25 -3.89
CA CYS A 82 7.04 4.88 -4.39
C CYS A 82 5.60 4.38 -4.49
N GLN A 83 4.76 4.60 -3.47
CA GLN A 83 3.34 4.23 -3.50
C GLN A 83 2.62 4.93 -4.65
N GLN A 84 2.87 6.23 -4.83
CA GLN A 84 2.29 7.01 -5.91
C GLN A 84 2.67 6.44 -7.29
N ALA A 85 3.90 5.97 -7.46
CA ALA A 85 4.35 5.32 -8.69
C ALA A 85 3.65 3.98 -8.94
N GLU A 86 3.42 3.16 -7.91
CA GLU A 86 2.66 1.92 -8.01
C GLU A 86 1.20 2.20 -8.42
N HIS A 87 0.60 3.29 -7.90
CA HIS A 87 -0.75 3.71 -8.28
C HIS A 87 -0.83 4.21 -9.73
N THR A 88 0.11 5.05 -10.18
CA THR A 88 0.01 5.73 -11.49
C THR A 88 0.60 4.94 -12.65
N HIS A 89 1.66 4.17 -12.41
CA HIS A 89 2.37 3.46 -13.47
C HIS A 89 2.02 1.98 -13.50
N ALA A 90 1.88 1.33 -12.34
CA ALA A 90 1.43 -0.05 -12.28
C ALA A 90 -0.11 -0.17 -12.24
N GLY A 91 -0.82 0.90 -11.86
CA GLY A 91 -2.28 0.92 -11.80
C GLY A 91 -2.85 0.12 -10.63
N VAL A 92 -2.04 -0.12 -9.58
CA VAL A 92 -2.44 -0.95 -8.44
C VAL A 92 -2.81 -0.04 -7.27
N PRO A 93 -4.06 -0.03 -6.79
CA PRO A 93 -4.52 0.87 -5.73
C PRO A 93 -4.13 0.37 -4.32
N CYS A 94 -2.84 0.09 -4.10
CA CYS A 94 -2.32 -0.51 -2.87
C CYS A 94 -2.31 0.46 -1.67
N GLY A 95 -2.22 -0.10 -0.46
CA GLY A 95 -1.89 0.66 0.75
C GLY A 95 -0.43 1.15 0.77
N ILE A 96 0.02 1.69 1.90
CA ILE A 96 1.36 2.29 2.07
C ILE A 96 2.38 1.35 2.73
N MET A 97 1.90 0.23 3.29
CA MET A 97 2.66 -0.67 4.16
C MET A 97 3.94 -1.23 3.50
N ASP A 98 3.83 -1.70 2.25
CA ASP A 98 4.92 -2.36 1.53
C ASP A 98 6.09 -1.43 1.27
N GLN A 99 5.80 -0.19 0.85
CA GLN A 99 6.80 0.85 0.68
C GLN A 99 7.36 1.31 2.02
N PHE A 100 6.53 1.44 3.06
CA PHE A 100 6.98 1.80 4.40
C PHE A 100 8.00 0.81 4.96
N VAL A 101 7.67 -0.49 4.99
CA VAL A 101 8.57 -1.48 5.58
C VAL A 101 9.88 -1.59 4.79
N SER A 102 9.82 -1.41 3.47
CA SER A 102 11.01 -1.38 2.61
C SER A 102 11.92 -0.16 2.89
N VAL A 103 11.38 0.96 3.35
CA VAL A 103 12.14 2.20 3.64
C VAL A 103 12.59 2.29 5.10
N PHE A 104 11.73 1.90 6.03
CA PHE A 104 11.91 2.09 7.47
C PHE A 104 12.41 0.84 8.20
N GLY A 105 12.41 -0.32 7.53
CA GLY A 105 12.85 -1.59 8.10
C GLY A 105 14.23 -1.49 8.75
N ARG A 106 14.38 -2.18 9.89
CA ARG A 106 15.63 -2.28 10.63
C ARG A 106 15.84 -3.72 11.04
N GLU A 107 17.09 -4.17 10.96
CA GLU A 107 17.50 -5.50 11.43
C GLU A 107 17.03 -5.75 12.87
N GLY A 108 16.50 -6.94 13.13
CA GLY A 108 16.01 -7.36 14.44
C GLY A 108 14.76 -6.63 14.93
N HIS A 109 13.97 -6.01 14.05
CA HIS A 109 12.74 -5.30 14.44
C HIS A 109 11.58 -5.61 13.49
N ALA A 110 10.38 -5.74 14.06
CA ALA A 110 9.14 -5.51 13.35
C ALA A 110 8.85 -4.00 13.28
N LEU A 111 7.94 -3.61 12.39
CA LEU A 111 7.51 -2.22 12.25
C LEU A 111 6.02 -2.11 12.51
N LEU A 112 5.65 -1.43 13.59
CA LEU A 112 4.27 -1.04 13.86
C LEU A 112 4.00 0.27 13.12
N ILE A 113 3.01 0.28 12.23
CA ILE A 113 2.65 1.43 11.41
C ILE A 113 1.22 1.84 11.72
N ASP A 114 1.02 3.08 12.11
CA ASP A 114 -0.32 3.69 12.10
C ASP A 114 -0.54 4.34 10.73
N CYS A 115 -1.34 3.70 9.87
CA CYS A 115 -1.55 4.15 8.50
C CYS A 115 -2.37 5.46 8.37
N ARG A 116 -2.93 5.99 9.47
CA ARG A 116 -3.64 7.28 9.47
C ARG A 116 -2.68 8.42 9.74
N SER A 117 -1.93 8.32 10.83
CA SER A 117 -0.95 9.32 11.25
C SER A 117 0.39 9.19 10.51
N LEU A 118 0.62 8.04 9.86
CA LEU A 118 1.87 7.65 9.21
C LEU A 118 3.06 7.55 10.19
N GLU A 119 2.77 7.40 11.48
CA GLU A 119 3.77 7.12 12.51
C GLU A 119 4.26 5.66 12.40
N ALA A 120 5.58 5.49 12.55
CA ALA A 120 6.23 4.19 12.47
C ALA A 120 7.08 3.95 13.72
N THR A 121 6.75 2.88 14.45
CA THR A 121 7.44 2.47 15.67
C THR A 121 8.17 1.16 15.44
N LEU A 122 9.48 1.14 15.70
CA LEU A 122 10.28 -0.08 15.66
C LEU A 122 10.00 -0.91 16.90
N VAL A 123 9.59 -2.16 16.70
CA VAL A 123 9.32 -3.12 17.77
C VAL A 123 10.41 -4.19 17.75
N PRO A 124 11.29 -4.27 18.77
CA PRO A 124 12.38 -5.24 18.79
C PRO A 124 11.89 -6.69 18.70
N MET A 125 12.56 -7.49 17.87
CA MET A 125 12.43 -8.94 17.76
C MET A 125 13.76 -9.56 18.20
N ALA A 126 14.04 -9.52 19.50
CA ALA A 126 15.35 -9.83 20.06
C ALA A 126 15.52 -11.27 20.56
N ASP A 127 14.48 -12.10 20.45
CA ASP A 127 14.54 -13.51 20.87
C ASP A 127 15.32 -14.33 19.83
N PRO A 128 16.50 -14.88 20.18
CA PRO A 128 17.34 -15.63 19.24
C PRO A 128 16.73 -16.99 18.86
N ASP A 129 15.79 -17.51 19.66
CA ASP A 129 15.12 -18.79 19.39
C ASP A 129 13.86 -18.61 18.52
N LEU A 130 13.45 -17.35 18.28
CA LEU A 130 12.30 -17.03 17.45
C LEU A 130 12.68 -17.01 15.97
N VAL A 131 11.95 -17.80 15.16
CA VAL A 131 12.08 -17.80 13.70
C VAL A 131 10.75 -17.50 13.02
N VAL A 132 10.80 -16.71 11.95
CA VAL A 132 9.64 -16.45 11.08
C VAL A 132 9.75 -17.34 9.85
N LEU A 133 8.98 -18.43 9.82
CA LEU A 133 8.91 -19.33 8.67
C LEU A 133 7.87 -18.80 7.66
N VAL A 134 8.34 -18.41 6.47
CA VAL A 134 7.47 -18.01 5.37
C VAL A 134 7.22 -19.21 4.45
N THR A 135 5.98 -19.70 4.41
CA THR A 135 5.58 -20.83 3.56
C THR A 135 4.80 -20.33 2.34
N ASN A 136 5.43 -20.38 1.16
CA ASN A 136 4.76 -20.04 -0.09
C ASN A 136 3.90 -21.24 -0.56
N SER A 137 2.59 -21.02 -0.74
CA SER A 137 1.66 -22.05 -1.22
C SER A 137 1.95 -22.50 -2.66
N ASN A 138 2.74 -21.72 -3.41
CA ASN A 138 3.00 -21.87 -4.84
C ASN A 138 1.74 -21.79 -5.74
N VAL A 139 0.58 -21.46 -5.16
CA VAL A 139 -0.64 -21.22 -5.91
C VAL A 139 -0.59 -19.81 -6.47
N LYS A 140 -0.42 -19.71 -7.79
CA LYS A 140 -0.57 -18.45 -8.51
C LYS A 140 -2.05 -18.28 -8.83
N HIS A 141 -2.81 -17.69 -7.92
CA HIS A 141 -4.12 -17.19 -8.30
C HIS A 141 -3.91 -16.15 -9.40
N SER A 142 -4.53 -16.38 -10.56
CA SER A 142 -4.79 -15.31 -11.52
C SER A 142 -5.77 -14.35 -10.84
N LEU A 143 -5.26 -13.55 -9.90
CA LEU A 143 -5.97 -12.39 -9.42
C LEU A 143 -6.21 -11.54 -10.66
N THR A 144 -7.42 -11.61 -11.18
CA THR A 144 -7.97 -10.76 -12.25
C THR A 144 -7.99 -9.28 -11.84
N GLY A 145 -7.23 -8.89 -10.82
CA GLY A 145 -7.17 -7.55 -10.25
C GLY A 145 -8.45 -7.09 -9.56
N SER A 146 -9.53 -7.89 -9.58
CA SER A 146 -10.87 -7.45 -9.16
C SER A 146 -11.11 -7.53 -7.65
N GLU A 147 -10.58 -8.56 -6.98
CA GLU A 147 -10.94 -8.84 -5.58
C GLU A 147 -10.47 -7.78 -4.61
N TYR A 148 -9.23 -7.29 -4.76
CA TYR A 148 -8.68 -6.29 -3.84
C TYR A 148 -9.40 -4.93 -3.95
N PRO A 149 -9.56 -4.33 -5.15
CA PRO A 149 -10.36 -3.11 -5.30
C PRO A 149 -11.80 -3.29 -4.86
N MET A 150 -12.41 -4.45 -5.12
CA MET A 150 -13.76 -4.76 -4.64
C MET A 150 -13.84 -4.75 -3.11
N ARG A 151 -12.90 -5.41 -2.41
CA ARG A 151 -12.84 -5.41 -0.94
C ARG A 151 -12.63 -4.00 -0.39
N ARG A 152 -11.75 -3.22 -1.01
CA ARG A 152 -11.55 -1.81 -0.64
C ARG A 152 -12.85 -1.01 -0.74
N LYS A 153 -13.56 -1.12 -1.87
CA LYS A 153 -14.85 -0.46 -2.07
C LYS A 153 -15.90 -0.89 -1.04
N GLN A 154 -15.97 -2.18 -0.73
CA GLN A 154 -16.87 -2.70 0.31
C GLN A 154 -16.57 -2.10 1.70
N CYS A 155 -15.29 -1.94 2.05
CA CYS A 155 -14.89 -1.29 3.29
C CYS A 155 -15.25 0.21 3.32
N GLU A 156 -15.07 0.91 2.20
CA GLU A 156 -15.44 2.32 2.04
C GLU A 156 -16.97 2.51 2.17
N GLU A 157 -17.76 1.64 1.54
CA GLU A 157 -19.23 1.62 1.65
C GLU A 157 -19.69 1.35 3.09
N ALA A 158 -19.06 0.39 3.79
CA ALA A 158 -19.38 0.10 5.18
C ALA A 158 -19.07 1.27 6.11
N ALA A 159 -17.91 1.93 5.95
CA ALA A 159 -17.56 3.13 6.72
C ALA A 159 -18.57 4.27 6.47
N ALA A 160 -18.96 4.48 5.21
CA ALA A 160 -19.94 5.50 4.83
C ALA A 160 -21.33 5.23 5.44
N ALA A 161 -21.78 3.97 5.48
CA ALA A 161 -23.05 3.59 6.11
C ALA A 161 -23.08 3.97 7.60
N MET A 162 -21.95 3.80 8.30
CA MET A 162 -21.78 4.19 9.70
C MET A 162 -21.42 5.68 9.89
N LYS A 163 -21.40 6.48 8.82
CA LYS A 163 -21.02 7.90 8.82
C LYS A 163 -19.63 8.15 9.43
N LYS A 164 -18.67 7.28 9.10
CA LYS A 164 -17.27 7.39 9.51
C LYS A 164 -16.39 7.58 8.26
N ASP A 165 -15.29 8.30 8.41
CA ASP A 165 -14.33 8.51 7.32
C ASP A 165 -13.57 7.23 6.97
N SER A 166 -13.36 6.36 7.95
CA SER A 166 -12.64 5.10 7.77
C SER A 166 -13.13 4.04 8.76
N LEU A 167 -12.90 2.76 8.44
CA LEU A 167 -13.16 1.66 9.38
C LEU A 167 -12.31 1.75 10.66
N ARG A 168 -11.26 2.57 10.69
CA ARG A 168 -10.46 2.80 11.89
C ARG A 168 -11.21 3.64 12.95
N ASP A 169 -12.24 4.40 12.56
CA ASP A 169 -13.12 5.17 13.46
C ASP A 169 -14.36 4.40 13.91
N VAL A 170 -14.52 3.17 13.41
CA VAL A 170 -15.64 2.29 13.72
C VAL A 170 -15.31 1.50 14.99
N THR A 171 -16.19 1.60 15.98
CA THR A 171 -16.11 0.79 17.19
C THR A 171 -16.92 -0.50 17.03
N LEU A 172 -16.70 -1.48 17.91
CA LEU A 172 -17.52 -2.70 17.92
C LEU A 172 -19.00 -2.39 18.19
N GLN A 173 -19.30 -1.33 18.97
CA GLN A 173 -20.66 -0.89 19.22
C GLN A 173 -21.35 -0.33 17.97
N ASP A 174 -20.62 0.42 17.13
CA ASP A 174 -21.13 0.92 15.85
C ASP A 174 -21.53 -0.27 14.94
N LEU A 175 -20.73 -1.33 14.91
CA LEU A 175 -21.00 -2.55 14.14
C LEU A 175 -22.21 -3.33 14.66
N GLU A 176 -22.30 -3.49 15.98
CA GLU A 176 -23.42 -4.20 16.62
C GLU A 176 -24.75 -3.47 16.41
N GLY A 177 -24.75 -2.13 16.45
CA GLY A 177 -25.93 -1.30 16.19
C GLY A 177 -26.47 -1.47 14.77
N GLU A 178 -25.60 -1.45 13.76
CA GLU A 178 -25.99 -1.65 12.35
C GLU A 178 -26.46 -3.09 12.08
N LEU A 179 -25.84 -4.10 12.71
CA LEU A 179 -26.30 -5.49 12.63
C LEU A 179 -27.71 -5.63 13.22
N GLN A 180 -27.97 -5.04 14.38
CA GLN A 180 -29.30 -5.08 14.98
C GLN A 180 -30.36 -4.37 14.12
N MET A 181 -29.99 -3.24 13.49
CA MET A 181 -30.90 -2.47 12.63
C MET A 181 -31.21 -3.19 11.32
N SER A 182 -30.23 -3.85 10.71
CA SER A 182 -30.42 -4.69 9.52
C SER A 182 -31.26 -5.95 9.80
N PHE A 183 -31.06 -6.62 10.95
CA PHE A 183 -31.90 -7.74 11.38
C PHE A 183 -33.34 -7.30 11.72
N ALA A 184 -33.52 -6.12 12.34
CA ALA A 184 -34.83 -5.57 12.64
C ALA A 184 -35.62 -5.26 11.35
N LEU A 185 -35.00 -4.60 10.38
CA LEU A 185 -35.63 -4.30 9.08
C LEU A 185 -35.98 -5.56 8.28
N THR A 186 -35.12 -6.60 8.32
CA THR A 186 -35.39 -7.88 7.66
C THR A 186 -36.58 -8.62 8.30
N ARG A 187 -36.75 -8.51 9.63
CA ARG A 187 -37.93 -9.06 10.32
C ARG A 187 -39.21 -8.28 10.03
N SER A 188 -39.15 -6.95 9.93
CA SER A 188 -40.32 -6.11 9.63
C SER A 188 -40.89 -6.32 8.22
N ILE A 189 -40.08 -6.80 7.27
CA ILE A 189 -40.53 -7.10 5.89
C ILE A 189 -41.22 -8.48 5.79
N SER A 190 -41.08 -9.35 6.79
CA SER A 190 -41.68 -10.70 6.80
C SER A 190 -43.09 -10.81 7.39
N VAL A 191 -43.73 -9.69 7.76
CA VAL A 191 -45.12 -9.69 8.27
C VAL A 191 -46.06 -9.10 7.21
N PHE A 192 -46.28 -9.83 6.13
CA PHE A 192 -47.53 -9.69 5.37
C PHE A 192 -48.62 -10.50 6.11
N PRO A 193 -49.76 -9.90 6.47
CA PRO A 193 -50.83 -10.66 7.10
C PRO A 193 -51.46 -11.58 6.04
N THR A 194 -51.40 -12.89 6.27
CA THR A 194 -52.34 -13.83 5.66
C THR A 194 -53.72 -13.54 6.25
N GLY A 195 -54.48 -12.68 5.58
CA GLY A 195 -55.90 -12.47 5.81
C GLY A 195 -56.71 -13.42 4.93
N LEU A 196 -57.66 -14.10 5.58
CA LEU A 196 -58.68 -15.03 5.10
C LEU A 196 -59.42 -14.60 3.82
#